data_AF-A0A2P7REF7-F1
#
_entry.id   AF-A0A2P7REF7-F1
#
_cell.length_a   1.000
_cell.length_b   1.000
_cell.length_c   1.000
_cell.angle_alpha   90.00
_cell.angle_beta   90.00
_cell.angle_gamma   90.00
#
_symmetry.space_group_name_H-M   'P 1'
#
loop_
_entity.id
_entity.type
_entity.pdbx_description
1 polymer ?
#
loop_
_entity_poly.entity_id
_entity_poly.type
_entity_poly.pdbx_seq_one_letter_code
_entity_poly.pdbx_strand_id
1 'polypeptide(L)' 'MTDVITTRREGAILQVTLDRPKANAIDLKTSRL' A
#
# COMPACT_ATOMS: atom_id res chain seq x y z
N MET A 1 11.58 -6.44 -7.18
CA MET A 1 10.56 -5.50 -7.65
C MET A 1 10.01 -4.84 -6.40
N THR A 2 10.28 -3.55 -6.22
CA THR A 2 10.08 -2.82 -4.95
C THR A 2 8.66 -3.01 -4.44
N ASP A 3 8.51 -3.34 -3.16
CA ASP A 3 7.19 -3.49 -2.53
C ASP A 3 6.48 -2.13 -2.54
N VAL A 4 5.31 -2.06 -3.17
CA VAL A 4 4.53 -0.82 -3.32
C VAL A 4 3.60 -0.58 -2.14
N ILE A 5 3.45 -1.58 -1.26
CA ILE A 5 2.69 -1.46 -0.02
C ILE A 5 3.68 -1.62 1.13
N THR A 6 3.72 -0.65 2.02
CA THR A 6 4.43 -0.78 3.29
C THR A 6 3.44 -0.70 4.43
N THR A 7 3.58 -1.60 5.41
CA THR A 7 2.70 -1.64 6.57
C THR A 7 3.48 -1.36 7.84
N ARG A 8 2.89 -0.59 8.74
CA ARG A 8 3.41 -0.32 10.08
C ARG A 8 2.26 -0.46 11.09
N ARG A 9 2.54 -1.02 12.25
CA ARG A 9 1.56 -1.14 13.33
C ARG A 9 2.00 -0.35 14.55
N GLU A 10 1.11 0.47 15.07
CA GLU A 10 1.31 1.24 16.30
C GLU A 10 0.13 1.01 17.24
N GLY A 11 0.31 0.14 18.23
CA GLY A 11 -0.76 -0.31 19.12
C GLY A 11 -1.94 -0.93 18.34
N ALA A 12 -3.08 -0.24 18.38
CA ALA A 12 -4.30 -0.64 17.70
C ALA A 12 -4.41 -0.11 16.25
N ILE A 13 -3.48 0.74 15.80
CA ILE A 13 -3.51 1.33 14.46
C ILE A 13 -2.66 0.49 13.50
N LEU A 14 -3.24 0.16 12.34
CA LEU A 14 -2.52 -0.37 11.18
C LEU A 14 -2.39 0.73 10.14
N GLN A 15 -1.18 1.27 9.99
CA GLN A 15 -0.83 2.20 8.93
C GLN A 15 -0.42 1.41 7.68
N VAL A 16 -1.03 1.75 6.55
CA VAL A 16 -0.70 1.19 5.23
C VAL A 16 -0.33 2.33 4.31
N THR A 17 0.86 2.28 3.73
CA THR A 17 1.36 3.26 2.77
C THR A 17 1.49 2.61 1.41
N LEU A 18 0.72 3.12 0.45
CA LEU A 18 0.77 2.74 -0.96
C LEU A 18 1.67 3.74 -1.70
N ASP A 19 2.83 3.29 -2.15
CA ASP A 19 3.77 4.05 -2.98
C ASP A 19 3.86 3.40 -4.36
N ARG A 20 2.99 3.86 -5.24
CA ARG A 20 2.75 3.27 -6.55
C ARG A 20 2.96 4.32 -7.65
N PRO A 21 3.68 3.99 -8.75
CA PRO A 21 3.67 4.80 -9.96
C PRO A 21 2.24 5.01 -10.49
N LYS A 22 1.97 6.19 -11.08
CA LYS A 22 0.63 6.67 -11.46
C LYS A 22 -0.20 7.16 -10.26
N ALA A 23 0.40 8.06 -9.46
CA ALA A 23 -0.27 8.80 -8.40
C ALA A 23 -1.06 7.90 -7.42
N ASN A 24 -0.50 6.74 -7.05
CA ASN A 24 -1.12 5.81 -6.09
C ASN A 24 -2.53 5.35 -6.49
N ALA A 25 -2.83 5.26 -7.80
CA ALA A 25 -4.13 4.81 -8.26
C ALA A 25 -4.51 3.45 -7.63
N ILE A 26 -5.81 3.22 -7.41
CA ILE A 26 -6.32 1.94 -6.91
C ILE A 26 -7.09 1.30 -8.06
N ASP A 27 -6.52 0.24 -8.63
CA ASP A 27 -7.15 -0.59 -9.65
C ASP A 27 -7.20 -2.06 -9.20
N LEU A 28 -7.73 -2.93 -10.06
CA LEU A 28 -7.87 -4.36 -9.76
C LEU A 28 -6.56 -5.02 -9.34
N LYS A 29 -5.42 -4.58 -9.88
CA LYS A 29 -4.12 -5.13 -9.52
C LYS A 29 -3.77 -4.71 -8.10
N THR A 30 -3.93 -3.44 -7.76
CA THR A 30 -3.74 -2.94 -6.38
C THR A 30 -4.68 -3.62 -5.38
N SER A 31 -5.94 -3.87 -5.74
CA SER A 31 -6.91 -4.53 -4.86
C SER A 31 -6.62 -6.01 -4.57
N ARG A 32 -5.67 -6.63 -5.28
CA ARG A 32 -5.29 -8.04 -5.14
C ARG A 32 -3.86 -8.25 -4.64
N LEU A 33 -3.18 -7.15 -4.27
CA LEU A 33 -1.87 -7.21 -3.61
C LEU A 33 -2.00 -7.76 -2.18
#